data_AF-A0A2E7SUJ0-F1
#
_entry.id   AF-A0A2E7SUJ0-F1
#
_cell.length_a   1.000
_cell.length_b   1.000
_cell.length_c   1.000
_cell.angle_alpha   90.00
_cell.angle_beta   90.00
_cell.angle_gamma   90.00
#
_symmetry.space_group_name_H-M   'P 1'
#
loop_
_entity.id
_entity.type
_entity.pdbx_description
1 polymer ?
#
loop_
_entity_poly.entity_id
_entity_poly.type
_entity_poly.pdbx_seq_one_letter_code
_entity_poly.pdbx_strand_id
1 'polypeptide(L)'
;MNYSRVVLLVIIFSFLSSSVSFSNPPNKFNHLVLAKRSLESKFGVRFVECFPFKENIGFTEDQIPLIEQCLAGVRIFELALDQVPRSEIYSVGISTRFLWTGGFNTVLIPWDASLGETVTFLRSQISKEKQEQFLNKILMLKRKIDRKFRISSL
;
A
#
# COMPACT_ATOMS: atom_id res chain seq x y z
N MET A 1 -30.40 -56.25 -1.15
CA MET A 1 -30.69 -54.81 -1.37
C MET A 1 -29.81 -54.03 -0.40
N ASN A 2 -28.89 -53.18 -0.88
CA ASN A 2 -28.22 -52.05 -0.17
C ASN A 2 -26.74 -51.84 -0.53
N TYR A 3 -26.02 -52.78 -1.14
CA TYR A 3 -24.59 -52.55 -1.44
C TYR A 3 -24.39 -51.52 -2.56
N SER A 4 -25.21 -51.60 -3.62
CA SER A 4 -25.12 -50.69 -4.77
C SER A 4 -25.48 -49.24 -4.41
N ARG A 5 -26.40 -49.02 -3.46
CA ARG A 5 -26.74 -47.67 -2.95
C ARG A 5 -25.62 -47.06 -2.10
N VAL A 6 -24.93 -47.88 -1.30
CA VAL A 6 -23.81 -47.42 -0.46
C VAL A 6 -22.61 -47.04 -1.33
N VAL A 7 -22.27 -47.85 -2.34
CA VAL A 7 -21.19 -47.53 -3.28
C VAL A 7 -21.49 -46.25 -4.06
N LEU A 8 -22.74 -46.05 -4.50
CA LEU A 8 -23.14 -44.83 -5.21
C LEU A 8 -23.01 -43.58 -4.30
N LEU A 9 -23.41 -43.69 -3.04
CA LEU A 9 -23.30 -42.61 -2.06
C LEU A 9 -21.85 -42.26 -1.74
N VAL A 10 -20.96 -43.25 -1.63
CA VAL A 10 -19.52 -43.02 -1.40
C VAL A 10 -18.90 -42.31 -2.60
N ILE A 11 -19.22 -42.73 -3.83
CA ILE A 11 -18.71 -42.09 -5.06
C ILE A 11 -19.20 -40.63 -5.13
N ILE A 12 -20.49 -40.38 -4.89
CA ILE A 12 -21.05 -39.02 -4.89
C ILE A 12 -20.36 -38.15 -3.82
N PHE A 13 -20.10 -38.69 -2.63
CA PHE A 13 -19.43 -37.96 -1.55
C PHE A 13 -17.95 -37.66 -1.89
N SER A 14 -17.25 -38.58 -2.55
CA SER A 14 -15.89 -38.35 -3.05
C SER A 14 -15.84 -37.27 -4.13
N PHE A 15 -16.81 -37.23 -5.05
CA PHE A 15 -16.91 -36.20 -6.08
C PHE A 15 -17.31 -34.81 -5.54
N LEU A 16 -18.13 -34.76 -4.47
CA LEU A 16 -18.47 -33.50 -3.78
C LEU A 16 -17.35 -32.98 -2.88
N SER A 17 -16.44 -33.85 -2.45
CA SER A 17 -15.27 -33.48 -1.63
C SER A 17 -14.10 -32.96 -2.47
N SER A 18 -14.05 -33.27 -3.76
CA SER A 18 -13.18 -32.60 -4.72
C SER A 18 -13.79 -31.26 -5.16
N SER A 19 -14.01 -30.35 -4.19
CA SER A 19 -13.96 -28.93 -4.51
C SER A 19 -12.53 -28.65 -4.95
N VAL A 20 -12.29 -28.75 -6.26
CA VAL A 20 -11.07 -28.27 -6.89
C VAL A 20 -11.00 -26.79 -6.56
N SER A 21 -10.27 -26.43 -5.50
CA SER A 21 -9.81 -25.07 -5.30
C SER A 21 -8.90 -24.77 -6.47
N PHE A 22 -9.47 -24.13 -7.49
CA PHE A 22 -8.70 -23.43 -8.52
C PHE A 22 -7.98 -22.26 -7.82
N SER A 23 -6.94 -22.56 -7.06
CA SER A 23 -5.92 -21.58 -6.71
C SER A 23 -5.15 -21.31 -8.00
N ASN A 24 -5.70 -20.43 -8.84
CA ASN A 24 -4.91 -19.72 -9.84
C ASN A 24 -3.64 -19.24 -9.14
N PRO A 25 -2.43 -19.43 -9.72
CA PRO A 25 -1.23 -18.90 -9.10
C PRO A 25 -1.48 -17.42 -8.76
N PRO A 26 -1.18 -17.00 -7.53
CA PRO A 26 -1.58 -15.68 -7.05
C PRO A 26 -1.08 -14.62 -8.05
N ASN A 27 -2.01 -13.95 -8.71
CA ASN A 27 -1.64 -12.90 -9.66
C ASN A 27 -0.87 -11.80 -8.91
N LYS A 28 -0.05 -11.01 -9.62
CA LYS A 28 0.81 -9.98 -9.01
C LYS A 28 0.02 -9.00 -8.13
N PHE A 29 -1.26 -8.78 -8.45
CA PHE A 29 -2.17 -7.99 -7.64
C PHE A 29 -2.43 -8.62 -6.26
N ASN A 30 -2.69 -9.93 -6.18
CA ASN A 30 -2.85 -10.63 -4.90
C ASN A 30 -1.58 -10.55 -4.05
N HIS A 31 -0.39 -10.70 -4.66
CA HIS A 31 0.87 -10.50 -3.94
C HIS A 31 1.00 -9.09 -3.36
N LEU A 32 0.57 -8.07 -4.10
CA LEU A 32 0.55 -6.70 -3.61
C LEU A 32 -0.43 -6.53 -2.44
N VAL A 33 -1.62 -7.11 -2.52
CA VAL A 33 -2.59 -7.09 -1.41
C VAL A 33 -2.01 -7.72 -0.15
N LEU A 34 -1.33 -8.87 -0.28
CA LEU A 34 -0.69 -9.54 0.85
C LEU A 34 0.47 -8.72 1.44
N ALA A 35 1.29 -8.10 0.59
CA ALA A 35 2.38 -7.25 1.04
C ALA A 35 1.86 -6.00 1.79
N LYS A 36 0.77 -5.38 1.30
CA LYS A 36 0.11 -4.28 2.00
C LYS A 36 -0.40 -4.69 3.39
N ARG A 37 -1.02 -5.88 3.51
CA ARG A 37 -1.45 -6.42 4.81
C ARG A 37 -0.28 -6.70 5.75
N SER A 38 0.86 -7.14 5.21
CA SER A 38 2.09 -7.33 5.99
C SER A 38 2.57 -6.00 6.58
N LEU A 39 2.59 -4.93 5.76
CA LEU A 39 2.98 -3.60 6.21
C LEU A 39 2.07 -3.07 7.33
N GLU A 40 0.76 -3.23 7.18
CA GLU A 40 -0.20 -2.81 8.20
C GLU A 40 -0.02 -3.58 9.51
N SER A 41 0.06 -4.91 9.44
CA SER A 41 0.13 -5.76 10.64
C SER A 41 1.45 -5.65 11.39
N LYS A 42 2.59 -5.53 10.70
CA LYS A 42 3.91 -5.48 11.31
C LYS A 42 4.32 -4.07 11.75
N PHE A 43 4.03 -3.07 10.91
CA PHE A 43 4.57 -1.72 11.08
C PHE A 43 3.49 -0.65 11.30
N GLY A 44 2.20 -0.99 11.16
CA GLY A 44 1.10 -0.04 11.33
C GLY A 44 0.88 0.90 10.14
N VAL A 45 1.46 0.60 8.97
CA VAL A 45 1.25 1.37 7.74
C VAL A 45 -0.13 1.04 7.17
N ARG A 46 -1.10 1.93 7.38
CA ARG A 46 -2.51 1.72 7.02
C ARG A 46 -2.82 2.07 5.57
N PHE A 47 -2.06 3.00 5.01
CA PHE A 47 -2.28 3.50 3.65
C PHE A 47 -1.06 3.26 2.79
N VAL A 48 -1.27 2.57 1.67
CA VAL A 48 -0.26 2.36 0.63
C VAL A 48 -0.86 2.81 -0.69
N GLU A 49 -0.51 4.03 -1.10
CA GLU A 49 -0.92 4.62 -2.37
C GLU A 49 0.10 4.25 -3.46
N CYS A 50 -0.41 3.67 -4.53
CA CYS A 50 0.33 3.42 -5.76
C CYS A 50 -0.50 3.99 -6.91
N PHE A 51 0.13 4.69 -7.85
CA PHE A 51 -0.51 5.30 -9.03
C PHE A 51 -1.52 6.40 -8.69
N PRO A 52 -1.06 7.63 -8.40
CA PRO A 52 -1.91 8.73 -7.92
C PRO A 52 -2.98 9.26 -8.91
N PHE A 53 -3.13 8.64 -10.08
CA PHE A 53 -4.01 9.11 -11.16
C PHE A 53 -4.73 8.00 -11.92
N LYS A 54 -4.78 6.76 -11.41
CA LYS A 54 -5.51 5.65 -12.05
C LYS A 54 -6.67 5.20 -11.17
N GLU A 55 -7.89 5.61 -11.54
CA GLU A 55 -9.12 5.24 -10.84
C GLU A 55 -9.49 3.76 -11.02
N ASN A 56 -9.12 3.16 -12.16
CA ASN A 56 -9.38 1.75 -12.47
C ASN A 56 -8.07 0.98 -12.64
N ILE A 57 -7.70 0.19 -11.63
CA ILE A 57 -6.55 -0.72 -11.66
C ILE A 57 -7.08 -2.15 -11.75
N GLY A 58 -6.83 -2.84 -12.85
CA GLY A 58 -7.23 -4.22 -13.07
C GLY A 58 -6.83 -4.75 -14.45
N PHE A 59 -6.39 -6.01 -14.46
CA PHE A 59 -6.23 -7.04 -15.51
C PHE A 59 -6.00 -6.69 -17.00
N THR A 60 -5.82 -5.43 -17.39
CA THR A 60 -5.36 -5.10 -18.74
C THR A 60 -3.84 -5.19 -18.79
N GLU A 61 -3.30 -5.77 -19.87
CA GLU A 61 -1.86 -6.07 -20.01
C GLU A 61 -0.96 -4.84 -19.78
N ASP A 62 -1.42 -3.64 -20.14
CA ASP A 62 -0.72 -2.38 -19.95
C ASP A 62 -0.59 -1.94 -18.47
N GLN A 63 -1.37 -2.53 -17.58
CA GLN A 63 -1.39 -2.19 -16.14
C GLN A 63 -0.58 -3.16 -15.27
N ILE A 64 -0.21 -4.33 -15.81
CA ILE A 64 0.63 -5.31 -15.11
C ILE A 64 1.97 -4.69 -14.66
N PRO A 65 2.71 -3.96 -15.51
CA PRO A 65 3.99 -3.36 -15.11
C PRO A 65 3.86 -2.41 -13.93
N LEU A 66 2.74 -1.69 -13.83
CA LEU A 66 2.45 -0.80 -12.71
C LEU A 66 2.33 -1.63 -11.42
N ILE A 67 1.49 -2.65 -11.41
CA ILE A 67 1.33 -3.52 -10.24
C ILE A 67 2.68 -4.10 -9.79
N GLU A 68 3.54 -4.50 -10.74
CA GLU A 68 4.88 -5.01 -10.44
C GLU A 68 5.80 -3.96 -9.83
N GLN A 69 5.81 -2.74 -10.36
CA GLN A 69 6.58 -1.62 -9.79
C GLN A 69 6.15 -1.29 -8.37
N CYS A 70 4.84 -1.16 -8.13
CA CYS A 70 4.32 -0.91 -6.79
C CYS A 70 4.68 -2.06 -5.83
N LEU A 71 4.55 -3.32 -6.27
CA LEU A 71 4.95 -4.47 -5.47
C LEU A 71 6.45 -4.46 -5.14
N ALA A 72 7.31 -4.08 -6.09
CA ALA A 72 8.75 -3.97 -5.87
C ALA A 72 9.07 -2.91 -4.80
N GLY A 73 8.51 -1.70 -4.94
CA GLY A 73 8.71 -0.63 -3.97
C GLY A 73 8.14 -0.96 -2.58
N VAL A 74 6.96 -1.60 -2.50
CA VAL A 74 6.39 -2.06 -1.22
C VAL A 74 7.32 -3.04 -0.51
N ARG A 75 7.92 -3.99 -1.24
CA ARG A 75 8.85 -4.97 -0.66
C ARG A 75 10.12 -4.32 -0.16
N ILE A 76 10.69 -3.39 -0.94
CA ILE A 76 11.89 -2.65 -0.55
C ILE A 76 11.60 -1.80 0.70
N PHE A 77 10.44 -1.16 0.76
CA PHE A 77 10.00 -0.40 1.92
C PHE A 77 9.82 -1.29 3.15
N GLU A 78 9.19 -2.46 3.01
CA GLU A 78 9.06 -3.44 4.11
C GLU A 78 10.44 -3.83 4.67
N LEU A 79 11.38 -4.19 3.80
CA LEU A 79 12.75 -4.54 4.19
C LEU A 79 13.52 -3.38 4.83
N ALA A 80 13.23 -2.15 4.43
CA ALA A 80 13.86 -0.96 5.00
C ALA A 80 13.29 -0.66 6.39
N LEU A 81 12.00 -0.86 6.61
CA LEU A 81 11.35 -0.67 7.91
C LEU A 81 11.90 -1.63 8.98
N ASP A 82 12.27 -2.86 8.60
CA ASP A 82 12.95 -3.80 9.49
C ASP A 82 14.35 -3.34 9.95
N GLN A 83 14.96 -2.36 9.25
CA GLN A 83 16.35 -1.90 9.49
C GLN A 83 16.46 -0.51 10.14
N VAL A 84 15.33 0.12 10.43
CA VAL A 84 15.28 1.43 11.06
C VAL A 84 14.58 1.37 12.41
N PRO A 85 14.91 2.27 13.36
CA PRO A 85 14.12 2.41 14.57
C PRO A 85 12.65 2.59 14.22
N ARG A 86 11.77 2.04 15.06
CA ARG A 86 10.32 2.02 14.83
C ARG A 86 9.83 3.42 14.48
N SER A 87 9.46 3.61 13.21
CA SER A 87 9.02 4.89 12.67
C SER A 87 7.51 4.93 12.67
N GLU A 88 6.92 6.06 13.06
CA GLU A 88 5.46 6.21 13.09
C GLU A 88 4.88 6.59 11.72
N ILE A 89 5.17 5.76 10.71
CA ILE A 89 4.73 5.96 9.34
C ILE A 89 3.40 5.23 9.15
N TYR A 90 2.32 6.00 9.02
CA TYR A 90 0.98 5.45 8.81
C TYR A 90 0.57 5.41 7.34
N SER A 91 1.24 6.18 6.49
CA SER A 91 0.92 6.31 5.07
C SER A 91 2.21 6.34 4.26
N VAL A 92 2.27 5.51 3.22
CA VAL A 92 3.36 5.47 2.26
C VAL A 92 2.83 5.53 0.83
N GLY A 93 3.65 6.15 0.02
CA GLY A 93 3.47 6.35 -1.38
C GLY A 93 4.54 5.65 -2.18
N ILE A 94 4.19 4.73 -3.07
CA ILE A 94 5.16 4.06 -3.94
C ILE A 94 5.04 4.63 -5.35
N SER A 95 5.88 5.61 -5.67
CA SER A 95 5.81 6.35 -6.93
C SER A 95 7.05 7.23 -7.14
N THR A 96 7.47 7.38 -8.40
CA THR A 96 8.48 8.38 -8.80
C THR A 96 7.87 9.78 -9.03
N ARG A 97 6.55 9.90 -8.92
CA ARG A 97 5.78 11.16 -9.07
C ARG A 97 5.05 11.50 -7.77
N PHE A 98 4.86 12.80 -7.54
CA PHE A 98 4.05 13.29 -6.42
C PHE A 98 2.66 12.66 -6.41
N LEU A 99 2.22 12.25 -5.22
CA LEU A 99 0.95 11.58 -5.02
C LEU A 99 -0.18 12.57 -4.77
N TRP A 100 -1.39 12.17 -5.16
CA TRP A 100 -2.57 13.02 -5.04
C TRP A 100 -3.09 13.06 -3.61
N THR A 101 -3.11 11.91 -2.91
CA THR A 101 -3.78 11.81 -1.60
C THR A 101 -2.83 11.85 -0.41
N GLY A 102 -1.53 11.65 -0.63
CA GLY A 102 -0.57 11.49 0.46
C GLY A 102 -0.35 12.74 1.33
N GLY A 103 -0.49 13.95 0.77
CA GLY A 103 -0.22 15.19 1.50
C GLY A 103 1.15 15.22 2.17
N PHE A 104 1.31 16.05 3.20
CA PHE A 104 2.59 16.18 3.92
C PHE A 104 2.89 15.01 4.86
N ASN A 105 1.90 14.21 5.25
CA ASN A 105 2.06 13.14 6.25
C ASN A 105 2.41 11.77 5.62
N THR A 106 2.47 11.69 4.29
CA THR A 106 2.80 10.47 3.57
C THR A 106 4.25 10.48 3.15
N VAL A 107 4.93 9.37 3.42
CA VAL A 107 6.28 9.13 2.95
C VAL A 107 6.23 8.71 1.49
N LEU A 108 7.04 9.35 0.63
CA LEU A 108 7.15 9.01 -0.79
C LEU A 108 8.43 8.21 -1.04
N ILE A 109 8.29 6.97 -1.53
CA ILE A 109 9.39 6.09 -1.91
C ILE A 109 9.27 5.79 -3.42
N PRO A 110 10.31 6.07 -4.21
CA PRO A 110 10.37 5.63 -5.61
C PRO A 110 10.28 4.10 -5.70
N TRP A 111 9.57 3.58 -6.69
CA TRP A 111 9.42 2.12 -6.88
C TRP A 111 10.74 1.44 -7.28
N ASP A 112 11.68 2.21 -7.83
CA ASP A 112 13.02 1.83 -8.26
C ASP A 112 14.12 2.20 -7.24
N ALA A 113 13.77 2.74 -6.08
CA ALA A 113 14.73 3.09 -5.05
C ALA A 113 15.50 1.85 -4.56
N SER A 114 16.79 1.99 -4.30
CA SER A 114 17.54 0.92 -3.64
C SER A 114 17.17 0.79 -2.15
N LEU A 115 17.46 -0.37 -1.58
CA LEU A 115 17.29 -0.60 -0.14
C LEU A 115 18.11 0.38 0.70
N GLY A 116 19.36 0.63 0.31
CA GLY A 116 20.25 1.54 1.03
C GLY A 116 19.77 2.99 1.02
N GLU A 117 19.28 3.46 -0.12
CA GLU A 117 18.66 4.80 -0.23
C GLU A 117 17.40 4.89 0.63
N THR A 118 16.54 3.87 0.59
CA THR A 118 15.30 3.83 1.38
C THR A 118 15.60 3.86 2.88
N VAL A 119 16.56 3.06 3.36
CA VAL A 119 16.98 3.06 4.77
C VAL A 119 17.55 4.41 5.18
N THR A 120 18.41 5.00 4.35
CA THR A 120 19.01 6.32 4.60
C THR A 120 17.93 7.40 4.70
N PHE A 121 16.99 7.39 3.76
CA PHE A 121 15.85 8.30 3.76
C PHE A 121 15.00 8.16 5.01
N LEU A 122 14.68 6.93 5.44
CA LEU A 122 13.86 6.66 6.62
C LEU A 122 14.55 7.08 7.92
N ARG A 123 15.88 6.93 8.02
CA ARG A 123 16.66 7.42 9.17
C ARG A 123 16.76 8.93 9.22
N SER A 124 16.73 9.59 8.06
CA SER A 124 16.83 11.04 7.95
C SER A 124 15.50 11.78 8.17
N GLN A 125 14.41 11.05 8.47
CA GLN A 125 13.10 11.65 8.67
C GLN A 125 13.11 12.66 9.82
N ILE A 126 12.49 13.80 9.55
CA ILE A 126 12.26 14.84 10.55
C ILE A 126 11.21 14.32 11.53
N SER A 127 11.38 14.64 12.82
CA SER A 127 10.42 14.23 13.85
C SER A 127 9.03 14.83 13.58
N LYS A 128 7.97 14.11 13.98
CA LYS A 128 6.59 14.57 13.77
C LYS A 128 6.31 15.92 14.40
N GLU A 129 6.91 16.21 15.54
CA GLU A 129 6.72 17.49 16.24
C GLU A 129 7.23 18.65 15.39
N LYS A 130 8.39 18.50 14.75
CA LYS A 130 8.94 19.51 13.85
C LYS A 130 8.08 19.67 12.58
N GLN A 131 7.55 18.57 12.07
CA GLN A 131 6.63 18.59 10.93
C GLN A 131 5.33 19.31 11.26
N GLU A 132 4.71 19.00 12.40
CA GLU A 132 3.50 19.67 12.89
C GLU A 132 3.75 21.16 13.16
N GLN A 133 4.89 21.53 13.75
CA GLN A 133 5.28 22.92 13.91
C GLN A 133 5.36 23.65 12.58
N PHE A 134 5.93 23.03 11.55
CA PHE A 134 5.98 23.60 10.20
C PHE A 134 4.57 23.77 9.61
N LEU A 135 3.73 22.74 9.68
CA LEU A 135 2.35 22.79 9.17
C LEU A 135 1.53 23.87 9.89
N ASN A 136 1.71 24.04 11.19
CA ASN A 136 1.09 25.10 11.97
C ASN A 136 1.53 26.50 11.51
N LYS A 137 2.80 26.69 11.16
CA LYS A 137 3.29 27.95 10.57
C LYS A 137 2.62 28.24 9.22
N ILE A 138 2.50 27.24 8.36
CA ILE A 138 1.81 27.36 7.07
C ILE A 138 0.32 27.70 7.29
N LEU A 139 -0.35 27.03 8.21
CA LEU A 139 -1.75 27.30 8.54
C LEU A 139 -1.95 28.73 9.06
N MET A 140 -1.07 29.22 9.94
CA MET A 140 -1.10 30.60 10.41
C MET A 140 -0.89 31.60 9.28
N LEU A 141 0.03 31.32 8.36
CA LEU A 141 0.30 32.19 7.20
C LEU A 141 -0.91 32.25 6.27
N LYS A 142 -1.52 31.10 5.94
CA LYS A 142 -2.76 31.03 5.14
C LYS A 142 -3.86 31.90 5.76
N ARG A 143 -4.13 31.72 7.05
CA ARG A 143 -5.11 32.54 7.78
C ARG A 143 -4.80 34.05 7.74
N LYS A 144 -3.53 34.45 7.78
CA LYS A 144 -3.13 35.86 7.65
C LYS A 144 -3.42 36.40 6.25
N ILE A 145 -3.14 35.62 5.22
CA ILE A 145 -3.44 35.96 3.82
C ILE A 145 -4.95 36.09 3.64
N ASP A 146 -5.73 35.09 4.05
CA ASP A 146 -7.19 35.09 3.92
C ASP A 146 -7.83 36.31 4.60
N ARG A 147 -7.39 36.63 5.83
CA ARG A 147 -7.84 37.84 6.55
C ARG A 147 -7.47 39.14 5.84
N LYS A 148 -6.27 39.23 5.26
CA LYS A 148 -5.78 40.45 4.59
C LYS A 148 -6.48 40.70 3.26
N PHE A 149 -6.70 39.65 2.49
CA PHE A 149 -7.26 39.73 1.15
C PHE A 149 -8.78 39.48 1.10
N ARG A 150 -9.41 39.14 2.23
CA ARG A 150 -10.83 38.73 2.31
C ARG A 150 -11.19 37.66 1.28
N ILE A 151 -10.26 36.75 1.03
CA ILE A 151 -10.50 35.61 0.16
C ILE A 151 -11.46 34.71 0.94
N SER A 152 -12.74 34.72 0.60
CA SER A 152 -13.66 33.68 1.05
C SER A 152 -13.13 32.36 0.52
N SER A 153 -12.78 31.44 1.43
CA SER A 153 -12.36 30.09 1.06
C SER A 153 -13.38 29.47 0.11
N LEU A 154 -12.95 29.07 -1.10
CA LEU A 154 -13.67 28.13 -1.95
C LEU A 154 -13.76 26.76 -1.28
#